data_AF-D5LP24-F1
#
_entry.id   AF-D5LP24-F1
#
_cell.length_a   1.000
_cell.length_b   1.000
_cell.length_c   1.000
_cell.angle_alpha   90.00
_cell.angle_beta   90.00
_cell.angle_gamma   90.00
#
_symmetry.space_group_name_H-M   'P 1'
#
loop_
_entity.id
_entity.type
_entity.pdbx_description
1 polymer ?
#
loop_
_entity_poly.entity_id
_entity_poly.type
_entity_poly.pdbx_seq_one_letter_code
_entity_poly.pdbx_strand_id
1 'polypeptide(L)'
;IGVYKDETGKTPVLTSVKKAEQYLLENETTKNYLGIDGIPEFGRCTQELLFGKGSALINDKRARTAQTPGGTGALRVAADFLAKNTDVKRVWVSNPSWPNHKSVFNSAGLEVREYAYYDAEKHTLDFDALINSLNEAQAGDVVLFHGCCHNPTGIDPTLEQWQTLAQLSVE
;
A
#
# COMPACT_ATOMS: atom_id res chain seq x y z
N ILE A 1 9.97 12.86 11.83
CA ILE A 1 10.09 11.41 11.55
C ILE A 1 8.78 10.77 11.99
N GLY A 2 8.04 10.12 11.08
CA GLY A 2 6.74 9.51 11.37
C GLY A 2 6.90 8.08 11.89
N VAL A 3 7.42 7.92 13.11
CA VAL A 3 7.50 6.63 13.81
C VAL A 3 6.75 6.71 15.13
N TYR A 4 6.06 5.64 15.49
CA TYR A 4 5.41 5.54 16.78
C TYR A 4 6.46 5.58 17.91
N LYS A 5 6.17 6.37 18.94
CA LYS A 5 6.95 6.45 20.17
C LYS A 5 6.01 6.23 21.35
N ASP A 6 6.50 5.52 22.36
CA ASP A 6 5.81 5.40 23.64
C ASP A 6 5.86 6.71 24.44
N GLU A 7 5.23 6.73 25.62
CA GLU A 7 5.18 7.89 26.53
C GLU A 7 6.56 8.33 27.02
N THR A 8 7.59 7.48 26.88
CA THR A 8 8.98 7.79 27.22
C THR A 8 9.78 8.35 26.02
N GLY A 9 9.14 8.48 24.86
CA GLY A 9 9.75 8.98 23.63
C GLY A 9 10.61 7.94 22.90
N LYS A 10 10.55 6.66 23.30
CA LYS A 10 11.29 5.55 22.69
C LYS A 10 10.44 4.82 21.67
N THR A 11 11.08 4.16 20.71
CA THR A 11 10.40 3.25 19.78
C THR A 11 10.29 1.87 20.43
N PRO A 12 9.09 1.42 20.85
CA PRO A 12 8.97 0.16 21.56
C PRO A 12 9.17 -1.02 20.60
N VAL A 13 9.71 -2.12 21.14
CA VAL A 13 9.66 -3.43 20.49
C VAL A 13 8.53 -4.22 21.12
N LEU A 14 7.54 -4.62 20.32
CA LEU A 14 6.38 -5.35 20.81
C LEU A 14 6.80 -6.66 21.50
N THR A 15 6.11 -7.04 22.58
CA THR A 15 6.37 -8.30 23.28
C THR A 15 6.24 -9.52 22.37
N SER A 16 5.32 -9.48 21.39
CA SER A 16 5.17 -10.52 20.37
C SER A 16 6.41 -10.66 19.50
N VAL A 17 7.03 -9.54 19.11
CA VAL A 17 8.28 -9.52 18.33
C VAL A 17 9.43 -10.09 19.16
N LYS A 18 9.56 -9.71 20.44
CA LYS A 18 10.58 -10.28 21.33
C LYS A 18 10.47 -11.79 21.49
N LYS A 19 9.26 -12.32 21.61
CA LYS A 19 9.02 -13.77 21.67
C LYS A 19 9.39 -14.47 20.36
N ALA A 20 9.06 -13.86 19.21
CA ALA A 20 9.43 -14.39 17.89
C ALA A 20 10.96 -14.39 17.69
N GLU A 21 11.66 -13.32 18.09
CA GLU A 21 13.13 -13.25 18.07
C GLU A 21 13.77 -14.40 18.87
N GLN A 22 13.29 -14.63 20.10
CA GLN A 22 13.78 -15.73 20.93
C GLN A 22 13.51 -17.10 20.29
N TYR A 23 12.30 -17.32 19.78
CA TYR A 23 11.96 -18.56 19.10
C TYR A 23 12.87 -18.84 17.90
N LEU A 24 13.14 -17.82 17.07
CA LEU A 24 14.04 -17.96 15.92
C LEU A 24 15.47 -18.27 16.35
N LEU A 25 15.98 -17.59 17.37
CA LEU A 25 17.31 -17.84 17.93
C LEU A 25 17.49 -19.30 18.38
N GLU A 26 16.46 -19.88 18.97
CA GLU A 26 16.49 -21.25 19.50
C GLU A 26 16.26 -22.33 18.43
N ASN A 27 15.49 -22.05 17.37
CA ASN A 27 14.95 -23.08 16.47
C ASN A 27 15.41 -22.98 15.01
N GLU A 28 15.98 -21.86 14.57
CA GLU A 28 16.37 -21.69 13.18
C GLU A 28 17.65 -22.47 12.86
N THR A 29 17.61 -23.30 11.82
CA THR A 29 18.69 -24.24 11.49
C THR A 29 19.51 -23.86 10.25
N THR A 30 19.09 -22.83 9.50
CA THR A 30 19.74 -22.41 8.26
C THR A 30 19.53 -20.93 7.97
N LYS A 31 20.44 -20.37 7.17
CA LYS A 31 20.40 -19.00 6.63
C LYS A 31 20.52 -18.99 5.10
N ASN A 32 20.15 -20.11 4.47
CA ASN A 32 20.20 -20.23 3.01
C ASN A 32 19.26 -19.23 2.32
N TYR A 33 19.49 -19.05 1.02
CA TYR A 33 18.63 -18.23 0.17
C TYR A 33 17.17 -18.69 0.24
N LEU A 34 16.28 -17.70 0.30
CA LEU A 34 14.85 -17.89 0.13
C LEU A 34 14.51 -18.02 -1.36
N GLY A 35 13.30 -18.50 -1.66
CA GLY A 35 12.72 -18.36 -3.00
C GLY A 35 12.56 -16.89 -3.39
N ILE A 36 12.43 -16.62 -4.69
CA ILE A 36 12.29 -15.24 -5.23
C ILE A 36 11.14 -14.49 -4.56
N ASP A 37 10.01 -15.17 -4.34
CA ASP A 37 8.82 -14.58 -3.72
C ASP A 37 8.88 -14.53 -2.18
N GLY A 38 9.96 -15.01 -1.58
CA GLY A 38 10.16 -15.08 -0.13
C GLY A 38 9.62 -16.35 0.50
N ILE A 39 9.23 -16.26 1.78
CA ILE A 39 8.73 -17.39 2.58
C ILE A 39 7.24 -17.65 2.25
N PRO A 40 6.84 -18.85 1.78
CA PRO A 40 5.45 -19.14 1.43
C PRO A 40 4.45 -18.89 2.58
N GLU A 41 4.82 -19.28 3.80
CA GLU A 41 4.01 -19.09 5.01
C GLU A 41 3.84 -17.61 5.36
N PHE A 42 4.88 -16.78 5.13
CA PHE A 42 4.78 -15.33 5.27
C PHE A 42 3.74 -14.79 4.29
N GLY A 43 3.81 -15.19 3.02
CA GLY A 43 2.83 -14.82 2.00
C GLY A 43 1.40 -15.20 2.39
N ARG A 44 1.18 -16.44 2.84
CA ARG A 44 -0.14 -16.91 3.30
C ARG A 44 -0.66 -16.07 4.48
N CYS A 45 0.16 -15.85 5.51
CA CYS A 45 -0.23 -15.05 6.68
C CYS A 45 -0.53 -13.60 6.31
N THR A 46 0.23 -12.99 5.39
CA THR A 46 -0.04 -11.64 4.88
C THR A 46 -1.37 -11.57 4.15
N GLN A 47 -1.72 -12.57 3.32
CA GLN A 47 -3.01 -12.61 2.65
C GLN A 47 -4.16 -12.73 3.65
N GLU A 48 -4.05 -13.59 4.65
CA GLU A 48 -5.09 -13.74 5.69
C GLU A 48 -5.24 -12.46 6.52
N LEU A 49 -4.14 -11.75 6.80
CA LEU A 49 -4.17 -10.47 7.50
C LEU A 49 -4.92 -9.39 6.69
N LEU A 50 -4.70 -9.34 5.37
CA LEU A 50 -5.30 -8.32 4.49
C LEU A 50 -6.74 -8.63 4.11
N PHE A 51 -7.05 -9.88 3.78
CA PHE A 51 -8.33 -10.27 3.17
C PHE A 51 -9.23 -11.07 4.13
N GLY A 52 -8.75 -11.42 5.31
CA GLY A 52 -9.44 -12.29 6.26
C GLY A 52 -9.23 -13.78 5.97
N LYS A 53 -9.20 -14.58 7.05
CA LYS A 53 -9.05 -16.04 6.97
C LYS A 53 -10.23 -16.66 6.20
N GLY A 54 -9.92 -17.55 5.26
CA GLY A 54 -10.94 -18.25 4.46
C GLY A 54 -11.59 -17.39 3.36
N SER A 55 -11.04 -16.21 3.05
CA SER A 55 -11.51 -15.37 1.95
C SER A 55 -11.51 -16.12 0.62
N ALA A 56 -12.56 -15.93 -0.19
CA ALA A 56 -12.65 -16.48 -1.55
C ALA A 56 -11.46 -16.03 -2.43
N LEU A 57 -10.91 -14.83 -2.19
CA LEU A 57 -9.71 -14.35 -2.90
C LEU A 57 -8.51 -15.28 -2.71
N ILE A 58 -8.38 -15.86 -1.51
CA ILE A 58 -7.31 -16.79 -1.14
C ILE A 58 -7.66 -18.19 -1.64
N ASN A 59 -8.86 -18.70 -1.34
CA ASN A 59 -9.29 -20.05 -1.68
C ASN A 59 -9.32 -20.29 -3.19
N ASP A 60 -9.77 -19.29 -3.96
CA ASP A 60 -9.82 -19.33 -5.42
C ASP A 60 -8.47 -19.00 -6.06
N LYS A 61 -7.42 -18.79 -5.26
CA LYS A 61 -6.05 -18.45 -5.71
C LYS A 61 -6.00 -17.20 -6.59
N ARG A 62 -6.82 -16.20 -6.30
CA ARG A 62 -6.83 -14.89 -6.99
C ARG A 62 -5.85 -13.88 -6.38
N ALA A 63 -5.37 -14.13 -5.16
CA ALA A 63 -4.27 -13.36 -4.56
C ALA A 63 -2.90 -13.97 -4.88
N ARG A 64 -1.90 -13.10 -5.10
CA ARG A 64 -0.48 -13.45 -5.20
C ARG A 64 0.32 -12.51 -4.30
N THR A 65 1.40 -13.02 -3.71
CA THR A 65 2.20 -12.28 -2.73
C THR A 65 3.68 -12.61 -2.93
N ALA A 66 4.50 -11.56 -2.98
CA ALA A 66 5.95 -11.66 -2.91
C ALA A 66 6.43 -10.79 -1.74
N GLN A 67 7.34 -11.32 -0.93
CA GLN A 67 7.92 -10.61 0.20
C GLN A 67 8.89 -9.52 -0.29
N THR A 68 8.82 -8.33 0.30
CA THR A 68 9.66 -7.17 -0.10
C THR A 68 10.32 -6.50 1.10
N PRO A 69 11.41 -5.74 0.89
CA PRO A 69 12.01 -4.91 1.94
C PRO A 69 11.10 -3.70 2.27
N GLY A 70 10.13 -3.94 3.15
CA GLY A 70 9.14 -2.97 3.58
C GLY A 70 8.19 -2.50 2.46
N GLY A 71 7.38 -1.49 2.79
CA GLY A 71 6.39 -0.92 1.86
C GLY A 71 7.00 -0.22 0.66
N THR A 72 8.13 0.46 0.81
CA THR A 72 8.85 1.08 -0.32
C THR A 72 9.29 0.04 -1.35
N GLY A 73 9.80 -1.11 -0.89
CA GLY A 73 10.16 -2.22 -1.78
C GLY A 73 8.95 -2.79 -2.50
N ALA A 74 7.81 -2.92 -1.81
CA ALA A 74 6.55 -3.36 -2.43
C ALA A 74 6.11 -2.41 -3.55
N LEU A 75 6.09 -1.10 -3.29
CA LEU A 75 5.74 -0.10 -4.29
C LEU A 75 6.72 -0.10 -5.47
N ARG A 76 8.02 -0.30 -5.23
CA ARG A 76 9.00 -0.36 -6.32
C ARG A 76 8.78 -1.57 -7.23
N VAL A 77 8.59 -2.76 -6.64
CA VAL A 77 8.31 -3.98 -7.41
C VAL A 77 7.01 -3.83 -8.20
N ALA A 78 5.96 -3.27 -7.58
CA ALA A 78 4.69 -3.00 -8.26
C ALA A 78 4.86 -2.01 -9.42
N ALA A 79 5.58 -0.90 -9.22
CA ALA A 79 5.82 0.10 -10.25
C ALA A 79 6.61 -0.48 -11.45
N ASP A 80 7.67 -1.25 -11.19
CA ASP A 80 8.43 -1.93 -12.24
C ASP A 80 7.58 -3.00 -12.96
N PHE A 81 6.69 -3.70 -12.23
CA PHE A 81 5.77 -4.67 -12.83
C PHE A 81 4.81 -3.98 -13.79
N LEU A 82 4.15 -2.90 -13.35
CA LEU A 82 3.25 -2.09 -14.18
C LEU A 82 3.97 -1.59 -15.44
N ALA A 83 5.14 -0.97 -15.29
CA ALA A 83 5.86 -0.37 -16.41
C ALA A 83 6.36 -1.40 -17.45
N LYS A 84 6.69 -2.62 -17.03
CA LYS A 84 7.34 -3.63 -17.88
C LYS A 84 6.40 -4.71 -18.40
N ASN A 85 5.32 -5.00 -17.68
CA ASN A 85 4.45 -6.16 -17.95
C ASN A 85 2.99 -5.77 -18.24
N THR A 86 2.69 -4.47 -18.31
CA THR A 86 1.36 -3.95 -18.64
C THR A 86 1.49 -2.74 -19.56
N ASP A 87 0.37 -2.28 -20.10
CA ASP A 87 0.32 -1.07 -20.93
C ASP A 87 0.21 0.24 -20.13
N VAL A 88 0.19 0.16 -18.79
CA VAL A 88 0.08 1.32 -17.90
C VAL A 88 1.20 2.32 -18.17
N LYS A 89 0.81 3.58 -18.37
CA LYS A 89 1.74 4.72 -18.54
C LYS A 89 1.65 5.75 -17.44
N ARG A 90 0.53 5.78 -16.70
CA ARG A 90 0.22 6.85 -15.76
C ARG A 90 -0.29 6.30 -14.43
N VAL A 91 0.14 6.94 -13.35
CA VAL A 91 -0.31 6.69 -11.99
C VAL A 91 -0.81 7.99 -11.36
N TRP A 92 -2.00 7.94 -10.76
CA TRP A 92 -2.63 9.03 -10.03
C TRP A 92 -2.32 8.92 -8.53
N VAL A 93 -1.84 10.00 -7.93
CA VAL A 93 -1.43 10.07 -6.51
C VAL A 93 -2.16 11.21 -5.81
N SER A 94 -2.57 11.04 -4.55
CA SER A 94 -3.25 12.11 -3.81
C SER A 94 -2.39 13.37 -3.69
N ASN A 95 -3.03 14.54 -3.67
CA ASN A 95 -2.37 15.80 -3.35
C ASN A 95 -2.93 16.39 -2.02
N PRO A 96 -2.14 16.40 -0.93
CA PRO A 96 -0.78 15.89 -0.79
C PRO A 96 -0.71 14.36 -0.64
N SER A 97 0.50 13.78 -0.65
CA SER A 97 0.76 12.36 -0.37
C SER A 97 2.07 12.15 0.40
N TRP A 98 2.40 10.89 0.72
CA TRP A 98 3.72 10.53 1.24
C TRP A 98 4.80 10.96 0.25
N PRO A 99 5.83 11.74 0.67
CA PRO A 99 6.76 12.40 -0.25
C PRO A 99 7.46 11.48 -1.26
N ASN A 100 7.62 10.20 -0.92
CA ASN A 100 8.35 9.27 -1.77
C ASN A 100 7.48 8.56 -2.81
N HIS A 101 6.14 8.67 -2.78
CA HIS A 101 5.26 8.05 -3.77
C HIS A 101 5.64 8.48 -5.20
N LYS A 102 5.67 9.79 -5.45
CA LYS A 102 5.98 10.34 -6.79
C LYS A 102 7.36 9.87 -7.28
N SER A 103 8.37 9.90 -6.41
CA SER A 103 9.73 9.47 -6.73
C SER A 103 9.81 7.99 -7.12
N VAL A 104 9.09 7.11 -6.44
CA VAL A 104 9.06 5.67 -6.74
C VAL A 104 8.49 5.41 -8.14
N PHE A 105 7.33 6.00 -8.46
CA PHE A 105 6.67 5.77 -9.76
C PHE A 105 7.39 6.47 -10.92
N ASN A 106 7.86 7.71 -10.74
CA ASN A 106 8.68 8.40 -11.75
C ASN A 106 9.97 7.61 -12.06
N SER A 107 10.60 6.99 -11.05
CA SER A 107 11.82 6.17 -11.24
C SER A 107 11.56 4.86 -11.98
N ALA A 108 10.31 4.43 -12.12
CA ALA A 108 9.91 3.31 -12.96
C ALA A 108 9.53 3.76 -14.40
N GLY A 109 9.58 5.06 -14.69
CA GLY A 109 9.23 5.63 -15.99
C GLY A 109 7.72 5.87 -16.18
N LEU A 110 6.93 5.84 -15.10
CA LEU A 110 5.50 6.12 -15.15
C LEU A 110 5.24 7.62 -14.96
N GLU A 111 4.32 8.17 -15.75
CA GLU A 111 3.83 9.53 -15.58
C GLU A 111 3.03 9.63 -14.27
N VAL A 112 3.41 10.54 -13.37
CA VAL A 112 2.67 10.78 -12.13
C VAL A 112 1.73 11.96 -12.30
N ARG A 113 0.42 11.70 -12.19
CA ARG A 113 -0.64 12.70 -12.06
C ARG A 113 -1.10 12.80 -10.61
N GLU A 114 -1.75 13.90 -10.29
CA GLU A 114 -2.26 14.16 -8.96
C GLU A 114 -3.78 14.29 -8.97
N TYR A 115 -4.44 13.75 -7.94
CA TYR A 115 -5.85 14.00 -7.68
C TYR A 115 -6.02 14.83 -6.41
N ALA A 116 -7.00 15.74 -6.41
CA ALA A 116 -7.32 16.55 -5.23
C ALA A 116 -7.72 15.65 -4.05
N TYR A 117 -7.36 16.06 -2.83
CA TYR A 117 -7.62 15.28 -1.63
C TYR A 117 -7.94 16.14 -0.42
N TYR A 118 -7.09 17.11 -0.10
CA TYR A 118 -7.20 17.85 1.15
C TYR A 118 -7.81 19.23 0.96
N ASP A 119 -8.93 19.50 1.65
CA ASP A 119 -9.49 20.84 1.80
C ASP A 119 -8.71 21.58 2.89
N ALA A 120 -7.87 22.55 2.50
CA ALA A 120 -7.03 23.30 3.42
C ALA A 120 -7.81 24.30 4.30
N GLU A 121 -8.99 24.74 3.87
CA GLU A 121 -9.84 25.65 4.64
C GLU A 121 -10.67 24.91 5.68
N LYS A 122 -11.23 23.76 5.31
CA LYS A 122 -12.08 22.94 6.20
C LYS A 122 -11.30 21.90 7.00
N HIS A 123 -10.06 21.62 6.62
CA HIS A 123 -9.25 20.53 7.17
C HIS A 123 -9.91 19.15 7.03
N THR A 124 -10.58 18.93 5.89
CA THR A 124 -11.31 17.68 5.59
C THR A 124 -10.87 17.09 4.25
N LEU A 125 -11.46 15.95 3.88
CA LEU A 125 -11.36 15.39 2.54
C LEU A 125 -12.22 16.25 1.60
N ASP A 126 -11.63 16.78 0.54
CA ASP A 126 -12.36 17.40 -0.57
C ASP A 126 -12.80 16.31 -1.55
N PHE A 127 -13.88 15.60 -1.17
CA PHE A 127 -14.32 14.43 -1.92
C PHE A 127 -14.84 14.78 -3.32
N ASP A 128 -15.50 15.92 -3.47
CA ASP A 128 -16.01 16.37 -4.77
C ASP A 128 -14.85 16.70 -5.72
N ALA A 129 -13.82 17.42 -5.26
CA ALA A 129 -12.64 17.69 -6.07
C ALA A 129 -11.84 16.43 -6.39
N LEU A 130 -11.80 15.48 -5.45
CA LEU A 130 -11.18 14.17 -5.64
C LEU A 130 -11.85 13.43 -6.80
N ILE A 131 -13.18 13.29 -6.76
CA ILE A 131 -13.95 12.61 -7.83
C ILE A 131 -13.79 13.35 -9.16
N ASN A 132 -13.84 14.68 -9.16
CA ASN A 132 -13.63 15.47 -10.38
C ASN A 132 -12.25 15.21 -11.00
N SER A 133 -11.20 15.11 -10.17
CA SER A 133 -9.85 14.79 -10.66
C SER A 133 -9.79 13.37 -11.26
N LEU A 134 -10.40 12.39 -10.59
CA LEU A 134 -10.36 10.99 -11.04
C LEU A 134 -11.25 10.72 -12.26
N ASN A 135 -12.27 11.55 -12.53
CA ASN A 135 -13.03 11.49 -13.78
C ASN A 135 -12.20 11.88 -15.02
N GLU A 136 -11.03 12.50 -14.85
CA GLU A 136 -10.08 12.75 -15.93
C GLU A 136 -9.16 11.56 -16.22
N ALA A 137 -9.19 10.52 -15.38
CA ALA A 137 -8.42 9.31 -15.60
C ALA A 137 -8.91 8.57 -16.85
N GLN A 138 -7.97 7.94 -17.55
CA GLN A 138 -8.24 7.20 -18.78
C GLN A 138 -8.14 5.69 -18.53
N ALA A 139 -8.79 4.90 -19.38
CA ALA A 139 -8.66 3.44 -19.33
C ALA A 139 -7.18 3.03 -19.39
N GLY A 140 -6.75 2.22 -18.43
CA GLY A 140 -5.35 1.81 -18.27
C GLY A 140 -4.51 2.71 -17.35
N ASP A 141 -5.05 3.82 -16.84
CA ASP A 141 -4.44 4.56 -15.74
C ASP A 141 -4.57 3.75 -14.43
N VAL A 142 -3.62 3.94 -13.52
CA VAL A 142 -3.64 3.35 -12.17
C VAL A 142 -3.82 4.43 -11.12
N VAL A 143 -4.62 4.18 -10.09
CA VAL A 143 -4.79 5.10 -8.96
C VAL A 143 -4.15 4.51 -7.70
N LEU A 144 -3.26 5.28 -7.08
CA LEU A 144 -2.66 4.93 -5.79
C LEU A 144 -3.52 5.50 -4.66
N PHE A 145 -4.06 4.59 -3.84
CA PHE A 145 -4.79 4.95 -2.63
C PHE A 145 -4.00 4.58 -1.37
N HIS A 146 -4.11 5.41 -0.32
CA HIS A 146 -3.78 5.00 1.05
C HIS A 146 -4.98 4.21 1.58
N GLY A 147 -4.77 2.96 2.00
CA GLY A 147 -5.89 2.12 2.47
C GLY A 147 -6.57 2.67 3.72
N CYS A 148 -5.80 3.33 4.59
CA CYS A 148 -6.24 4.12 5.73
C CYS A 148 -5.04 4.93 6.28
N CYS A 149 -5.28 5.74 7.31
CA CYS A 149 -4.31 6.58 7.98
C CYS A 149 -3.47 7.42 7.01
N HIS A 150 -4.15 8.13 6.11
CA HIS A 150 -3.52 8.87 5.01
C HIS A 150 -2.30 9.69 5.47
N ASN A 151 -1.16 9.49 4.82
CA ASN A 151 0.06 10.25 5.09
C ASN A 151 0.22 11.37 4.06
N PRO A 152 0.21 12.67 4.43
CA PRO A 152 0.46 13.18 5.79
C PRO A 152 -0.77 13.68 6.56
N THR A 153 -1.97 13.65 5.97
CA THR A 153 -3.12 14.43 6.50
C THR A 153 -3.86 13.77 7.66
N GLY A 154 -3.79 12.44 7.78
CA GLY A 154 -4.57 11.65 8.74
C GLY A 154 -6.07 11.57 8.42
N ILE A 155 -6.51 12.04 7.26
CA ILE A 155 -7.91 12.06 6.84
C ILE A 155 -8.16 10.91 5.89
N ASP A 156 -9.16 10.07 6.18
CA ASP A 156 -9.50 8.91 5.37
C ASP A 156 -10.93 9.05 4.78
N PRO A 157 -11.21 8.43 3.61
CA PRO A 157 -12.57 8.36 3.10
C PRO A 157 -13.49 7.56 4.03
N THR A 158 -14.77 7.94 4.09
CA THR A 158 -15.81 7.13 4.75
C THR A 158 -16.08 5.86 3.97
N LEU A 159 -16.83 4.93 4.57
CA LEU A 159 -17.23 3.70 3.89
C LEU A 159 -18.02 3.98 2.60
N GLU A 160 -18.95 4.93 2.65
CA GLU A 160 -19.77 5.34 1.50
C GLU A 160 -18.90 5.96 0.39
N GLN A 161 -17.90 6.76 0.76
CA GLN A 161 -16.94 7.32 -0.18
C GLN A 161 -16.08 6.22 -0.83
N TRP A 162 -15.64 5.23 -0.05
CA TRP A 162 -14.94 4.06 -0.60
C TRP A 162 -15.80 3.26 -1.57
N GLN A 163 -17.10 3.11 -1.32
CA GLN A 163 -18.01 2.45 -2.25
C GLN A 163 -18.09 3.19 -3.59
N THR A 164 -18.19 4.53 -3.55
CA THR A 164 -18.16 5.36 -4.75
C THR A 164 -16.85 5.21 -5.53
N LEU A 165 -15.70 5.25 -4.83
CA LEU A 165 -14.39 5.06 -5.46
C LEU A 165 -14.22 3.67 -6.07
N ALA A 166 -14.71 2.64 -5.38
CA ALA A 166 -14.68 1.27 -5.91
C ALA A 166 -15.54 1.15 -7.18
N GLN A 167 -16.70 1.80 -7.21
CA GLN A 167 -17.57 1.78 -8.40
C GLN A 167 -16.92 2.47 -9.60
N LEU A 168 -16.22 3.58 -9.38
CA LEU A 168 -15.47 4.29 -10.43
C LEU A 168 -14.37 3.41 -11.05
N SER A 169 -13.78 2.48 -10.29
CA SER A 169 -12.72 1.58 -10.79
C SER A 169 -13.20 0.44 -11.69
N VAL A 170 -14.53 0.25 -11.80
CA VAL A 170 -15.15 -0.79 -12.66
C VAL A 170 -15.40 -0.29 -14.09
N GLU A 171 -15.46 1.04 -14.27
CA GLU A 171 -15.66 1.72 -15.56
C GLU A 171 -14.37 1.82 -16.37
#